data_AF-A0A970ISM4-F1
#
_entry.id   AF-A0A970ISM4-F1
#
_cell.length_a   1.000
_cell.length_b   1.000
_cell.length_c   1.000
_cell.angle_alpha   90.00
_cell.angle_beta   90.00
_cell.angle_gamma   90.00
#
_symmetry.space_group_name_H-M   'P 1'
#
loop_
_entity.id
_entity.type
_entity.pdbx_description
1 polymer ?
#
loop_
_entity_poly.entity_id
_entity_poly.type
_entity_poly.pdbx_seq_one_letter_code
_entity_poly.pdbx_strand_id
1 'polypeptide(L)'
;MPDKDPSAKKLEQRAKEEYNAAVEAAKELLKRPITVPAPPSISFQCLNDQQIAKANEYAELVTKEEAEIVHRLISADKNVWILSSDHKSDFSWAIKLMERMNAKIEKLIQQYKPEPEKLLAVYHAAYKVWRAYDFLTGEAPHVSSFLDWTKYARKYYMDKLTKEHEYRAFGAALVLDRYCRALGGSSSFYEILNALKFKLTVETVLDIPGYLITVKGEGTLKAIDTNEQNEIIYNSYDERVFVQGIGTLGYRYDGEDEDLTILPEEFPVKMQVKNWNPCESNTINILIESFGSDDETHVYDLGGEKVSYNDPIVNDFAEGFFEKEITDAIFFGQDGSYIPVRMIDFEAYLRNGQATAAVETIDRKQPGTFARILVHFQLEHTPE
;
A
#
# COMPACT_ATOMS: atom_id res chain seq x y z
N MET A 1 -20.78 -3.47 58.57
CA MET A 1 -21.09 -4.56 57.62
C MET A 1 -22.55 -4.98 57.72
N PRO A 2 -23.12 -5.46 56.61
CA PRO A 2 -24.38 -6.20 56.55
C PRO A 2 -24.26 -7.64 57.15
N ASP A 3 -23.51 -7.83 58.24
CA ASP A 3 -23.25 -9.17 58.83
C ASP A 3 -24.50 -9.88 59.39
N LYS A 4 -25.61 -9.14 59.48
CA LYS A 4 -26.87 -9.61 60.03
C LYS A 4 -27.99 -9.75 58.97
N ASP A 5 -27.72 -9.47 57.70
CA ASP A 5 -28.71 -9.65 56.63
C ASP A 5 -28.64 -11.08 56.05
N PRO A 6 -29.70 -11.91 56.22
CA PRO A 6 -29.75 -13.27 55.67
C PRO A 6 -29.59 -13.32 54.14
N SER A 7 -29.91 -12.23 53.45
CA SER A 7 -29.74 -12.12 52.00
C SER A 7 -28.26 -11.96 51.60
N ALA A 8 -27.49 -11.18 52.36
CA ALA A 8 -26.06 -10.98 52.13
C ALA A 8 -25.26 -12.28 52.28
N LYS A 9 -25.57 -13.09 53.31
CA LYS A 9 -24.93 -14.40 53.51
C LYS A 9 -25.25 -15.41 52.40
N LYS A 10 -26.48 -15.40 51.88
CA LYS A 10 -26.86 -16.25 50.73
C LYS A 10 -26.11 -15.84 49.46
N LEU A 11 -25.95 -14.55 49.23
CA LEU A 11 -25.19 -14.02 48.10
C LEU A 11 -23.70 -14.39 48.21
N GLU A 12 -23.12 -14.29 49.41
CA GLU A 12 -21.73 -14.68 49.67
C GLU A 12 -21.50 -16.17 49.40
N GLN A 13 -22.42 -17.03 49.88
CA GLN A 13 -22.33 -18.48 49.64
C GLN A 13 -22.42 -18.81 48.15
N ARG A 14 -23.35 -18.19 47.42
CA ARG A 14 -23.46 -18.37 45.97
C ARG A 14 -22.20 -17.92 45.23
N ALA A 15 -21.61 -16.78 45.60
CA ALA A 15 -20.37 -16.30 45.00
C ALA A 15 -19.20 -17.30 45.24
N LYS A 16 -19.12 -17.90 46.42
CA LYS A 16 -18.14 -18.96 46.74
C LYS A 16 -18.37 -20.23 45.92
N GLU A 17 -19.62 -20.65 45.74
CA GLU A 17 -19.97 -21.79 44.88
C GLU A 17 -19.60 -21.54 43.41
N GLU A 18 -19.89 -20.34 42.90
CA GLU A 18 -19.54 -19.91 41.54
C GLU A 18 -18.00 -19.88 41.33
N TYR A 19 -17.25 -19.39 42.33
CA TYR A 19 -15.78 -19.41 42.32
C TYR A 19 -15.24 -20.84 42.28
N ASN A 20 -15.70 -21.72 43.18
CA ASN A 20 -15.26 -23.12 43.21
C ASN A 20 -15.57 -23.86 41.90
N ALA A 21 -16.74 -23.61 41.30
CA ALA A 21 -17.08 -24.16 40.00
C ALA A 21 -16.16 -23.66 38.87
N ALA A 22 -15.71 -22.40 38.93
CA ALA A 22 -14.75 -21.86 37.98
C ALA A 22 -13.34 -22.44 38.18
N VAL A 23 -12.94 -22.69 39.43
CA VAL A 23 -11.66 -23.36 39.76
C VAL A 23 -11.63 -24.79 39.23
N GLU A 24 -12.71 -25.57 39.40
CA GLU A 24 -12.75 -26.93 38.84
C GLU A 24 -12.71 -26.93 37.31
N ALA A 25 -13.41 -25.99 36.65
CA ALA A 25 -13.32 -25.81 35.21
C ALA A 25 -11.88 -25.49 34.76
N ALA A 26 -11.17 -24.62 35.50
CA ALA A 26 -9.78 -24.30 35.23
C ALA A 26 -8.86 -25.53 35.36
N LYS A 27 -9.03 -26.32 36.43
CA LYS A 27 -8.26 -27.56 36.64
C LYS A 27 -8.48 -28.57 35.52
N GLU A 28 -9.72 -28.78 35.11
CA GLU A 28 -10.05 -29.69 34.02
C GLU A 28 -9.47 -29.23 32.68
N LEU A 29 -9.52 -27.92 32.38
CA LEU A 29 -8.92 -27.38 31.16
C LEU A 29 -7.39 -27.51 31.16
N LEU A 30 -6.74 -27.22 32.29
CA LEU A 30 -5.28 -27.30 32.43
C LEU A 30 -4.73 -28.73 32.24
N LYS A 31 -5.53 -29.77 32.48
CA LYS A 31 -5.16 -31.18 32.20
C LYS A 31 -5.16 -31.51 30.70
N ARG A 32 -5.90 -30.75 29.87
CA ARG A 32 -6.02 -31.03 28.43
C ARG A 32 -4.75 -30.59 27.70
N PRO A 33 -4.33 -31.30 26.63
CA PRO A 33 -3.19 -30.88 25.82
C PRO A 33 -3.44 -29.51 25.19
N ILE A 34 -2.36 -28.74 24.96
CA ILE A 34 -2.44 -27.45 24.27
C ILE A 34 -2.67 -27.68 22.78
N THR A 35 -3.86 -27.31 22.31
CA THR A 35 -4.24 -27.31 20.90
C THR A 35 -4.48 -25.88 20.44
N VAL A 36 -4.13 -25.60 19.19
CA VAL A 36 -4.33 -24.30 18.57
C VAL A 36 -4.98 -24.51 17.21
N PRO A 37 -6.06 -23.77 16.87
CA PRO A 37 -6.59 -23.80 15.50
C PRO A 37 -5.54 -23.24 14.53
N ALA A 38 -5.61 -23.63 13.26
CA ALA A 38 -4.73 -23.05 12.25
C ALA A 38 -5.13 -21.58 11.99
N PRO A 39 -4.17 -20.63 11.93
CA PRO A 39 -4.44 -19.25 11.60
C PRO A 39 -4.91 -19.12 10.15
N PRO A 40 -5.89 -18.24 9.86
CA PRO A 40 -6.25 -17.92 8.48
C PRO A 40 -5.05 -17.32 7.75
N SER A 41 -4.93 -17.60 6.45
CA SER A 41 -4.00 -16.87 5.57
C SER A 41 -4.61 -15.53 5.22
N ILE A 42 -3.97 -14.44 5.63
CA ILE A 42 -4.36 -13.06 5.36
C ILE A 42 -3.18 -12.37 4.68
N SER A 43 -3.31 -12.13 3.37
CA SER A 43 -2.34 -11.31 2.65
C SER A 43 -2.40 -9.86 3.12
N PHE A 44 -1.24 -9.20 3.14
CA PHE A 44 -1.14 -7.76 3.36
C PHE A 44 -1.42 -6.95 2.08
N GLN A 45 -1.50 -7.60 0.92
CA GLN A 45 -1.96 -6.97 -0.33
C GLN A 45 -3.44 -6.65 -0.19
N CYS A 46 -3.83 -5.42 -0.56
CA CYS A 46 -5.25 -5.02 -0.51
C CYS A 46 -5.89 -5.19 0.87
N LEU A 47 -5.08 -5.05 1.94
CA LEU A 47 -5.55 -5.24 3.31
C LEU A 47 -6.70 -4.29 3.63
N ASN A 48 -7.83 -4.85 4.05
CA ASN A 48 -9.05 -4.11 4.38
C ASN A 48 -9.63 -4.51 5.75
N ASP A 49 -10.69 -3.81 6.17
CA ASP A 49 -11.35 -4.03 7.47
C ASP A 49 -11.89 -5.44 7.64
N GLN A 50 -12.36 -6.09 6.58
CA GLN A 50 -12.85 -7.47 6.66
C GLN A 50 -11.71 -8.45 6.98
N GLN A 51 -10.54 -8.24 6.41
CA GLN A 51 -9.35 -9.05 6.70
C GLN A 51 -8.83 -8.78 8.12
N ILE A 52 -8.85 -7.54 8.58
CA ILE A 52 -8.52 -7.20 9.98
C ILE A 52 -9.53 -7.84 10.94
N ALA A 53 -10.82 -7.82 10.62
CA ALA A 53 -11.86 -8.49 11.40
C ALA A 53 -11.60 -10.00 11.50
N LYS A 54 -11.20 -10.67 10.41
CA LYS A 54 -10.79 -12.08 10.43
C LYS A 54 -9.62 -12.36 11.37
N ALA A 55 -8.63 -11.47 11.42
CA ALA A 55 -7.51 -11.60 12.36
C ALA A 55 -7.98 -11.46 13.83
N ASN A 56 -8.90 -10.52 14.10
CA ASN A 56 -9.52 -10.35 15.42
C ASN A 56 -10.39 -11.54 15.83
N GLU A 57 -11.25 -12.03 14.94
CA GLU A 57 -12.08 -13.22 15.18
C GLU A 57 -11.22 -14.44 15.51
N TYR A 58 -10.09 -14.60 14.81
CA TYR A 58 -9.14 -15.66 15.11
C TYR A 58 -8.50 -15.49 16.49
N ALA A 59 -8.12 -14.27 16.87
CA ALA A 59 -7.59 -13.97 18.21
C ALA A 59 -8.60 -14.31 19.33
N GLU A 60 -9.90 -14.04 19.10
CA GLU A 60 -10.98 -14.49 19.99
C GLU A 60 -11.04 -16.03 20.05
N LEU A 61 -11.06 -16.71 18.90
CA LEU A 61 -11.20 -18.16 18.82
C LEU A 61 -10.09 -18.90 19.56
N VAL A 62 -8.82 -18.48 19.42
CA VAL A 62 -7.67 -19.13 20.04
C VAL A 62 -7.74 -19.12 21.57
N THR A 63 -8.35 -18.06 22.12
CA THR A 63 -8.33 -17.74 23.57
C THR A 63 -9.66 -17.98 24.26
N LYS A 64 -10.74 -18.25 23.52
CA LYS A 64 -12.12 -18.27 24.02
C LYS A 64 -12.32 -19.12 25.27
N GLU A 65 -11.88 -20.38 25.24
CA GLU A 65 -12.13 -21.32 26.34
C GLU A 65 -11.44 -20.87 27.65
N GLU A 66 -10.17 -20.47 27.57
CA GLU A 66 -9.45 -19.93 28.73
C GLU A 66 -10.02 -18.59 29.18
N ALA A 67 -10.33 -17.67 28.25
CA ALA A 67 -10.84 -16.34 28.55
C ALA A 67 -12.20 -16.38 29.27
N GLU A 68 -13.10 -17.27 28.86
CA GLU A 68 -14.40 -17.48 29.53
C GLU A 68 -14.24 -17.94 30.98
N ILE A 69 -13.30 -18.86 31.25
CA ILE A 69 -13.03 -19.34 32.61
C ILE A 69 -12.32 -18.26 33.44
N VAL A 70 -11.35 -17.54 32.88
CA VAL A 70 -10.70 -16.41 33.56
C VAL A 70 -11.71 -15.34 33.95
N HIS A 71 -12.62 -14.97 33.05
CA HIS A 71 -13.66 -14.00 33.34
C HIS A 71 -14.57 -14.45 34.51
N ARG A 72 -14.94 -15.75 34.53
CA ARG A 72 -15.70 -16.32 35.65
C ARG A 72 -14.92 -16.29 36.97
N LEU A 73 -13.63 -16.63 36.95
CA LEU A 73 -12.77 -16.60 38.15
C LEU A 73 -12.68 -15.19 38.73
N ILE A 74 -12.37 -14.18 37.90
CA ILE A 74 -12.23 -12.78 38.33
C ILE A 74 -13.58 -12.22 38.82
N SER A 75 -14.67 -12.48 38.10
CA SER A 75 -15.99 -11.98 38.48
C SER A 75 -16.49 -12.60 39.78
N ALA A 76 -16.33 -13.91 39.96
CA ALA A 76 -16.73 -14.59 41.18
C ALA A 76 -15.86 -14.14 42.37
N ASP A 77 -14.54 -14.03 42.20
CA ASP A 77 -13.63 -13.55 43.25
C ASP A 77 -13.98 -12.13 43.71
N LYS A 78 -14.26 -11.22 42.77
CA LYS A 78 -14.71 -9.86 43.07
C LYS A 78 -16.00 -9.85 43.88
N ASN A 79 -16.95 -10.72 43.56
CA ASN A 79 -18.21 -10.83 44.31
C ASN A 79 -17.96 -11.34 45.73
N VAL A 80 -17.08 -12.32 45.93
CA VAL A 80 -16.69 -12.80 47.26
C VAL A 80 -16.00 -11.68 48.05
N TRP A 81 -15.09 -10.94 47.41
CA TRP A 81 -14.39 -9.81 48.04
C TRP A 81 -15.34 -8.69 48.51
N ILE A 82 -16.33 -8.32 47.71
CA ILE A 82 -17.30 -7.27 48.08
C ILE A 82 -18.20 -7.72 49.25
N LEU A 83 -18.53 -9.01 49.29
CA LEU A 83 -19.49 -9.56 50.25
C LEU A 83 -18.84 -10.05 51.55
N SER A 84 -17.52 -10.23 51.58
CA SER A 84 -16.76 -10.80 52.70
C SER A 84 -15.61 -9.90 53.11
N SER A 85 -15.59 -9.46 54.37
CA SER A 85 -14.52 -8.60 54.91
C SER A 85 -13.16 -9.27 55.02
N ASP A 86 -13.13 -10.60 55.04
CA ASP A 86 -11.92 -11.38 55.32
C ASP A 86 -11.34 -12.01 54.05
N HIS A 87 -11.99 -11.81 52.89
CA HIS A 87 -11.53 -12.41 51.64
C HIS A 87 -10.33 -11.65 51.06
N LYS A 88 -9.26 -12.39 50.78
CA LYS A 88 -8.14 -11.91 49.98
C LYS A 88 -8.25 -12.54 48.60
N SER A 89 -8.33 -11.71 47.57
CA SER A 89 -8.37 -12.16 46.18
C SER A 89 -7.20 -13.07 45.85
N ASP A 90 -7.50 -14.21 45.23
CA ASP A 90 -6.51 -15.15 44.71
C ASP A 90 -6.72 -15.37 43.21
N PHE A 91 -5.78 -14.83 42.42
CA PHE A 91 -5.76 -14.92 40.96
C PHE A 91 -4.90 -16.08 40.43
N SER A 92 -4.38 -16.97 41.28
CA SER A 92 -3.47 -18.04 40.89
C SER A 92 -3.99 -18.93 39.76
N TRP A 93 -5.28 -19.28 39.77
CA TRP A 93 -5.90 -20.05 38.68
C TRP A 93 -6.07 -19.25 37.39
N ALA A 94 -6.36 -17.94 37.50
CA ALA A 94 -6.45 -17.07 36.33
C ALA A 94 -5.08 -16.89 35.68
N ILE A 95 -4.02 -16.75 36.49
CA ILE A 95 -2.63 -16.68 36.02
C ILE A 95 -2.26 -17.96 35.26
N LYS A 96 -2.52 -19.15 35.81
CA LYS A 96 -2.24 -20.43 35.12
C LYS A 96 -2.96 -20.58 33.78
N LEU A 97 -4.20 -20.09 33.68
CA LEU A 97 -4.93 -20.09 32.41
C LEU A 97 -4.34 -19.09 31.42
N MET A 98 -3.83 -17.96 31.88
CA MET A 98 -3.13 -17.00 31.03
C MET A 98 -1.76 -17.51 30.58
N GLU A 99 -1.00 -18.19 31.43
CA GLU A 99 0.22 -18.92 31.05
C GLU A 99 -0.07 -19.94 29.95
N ARG A 100 -1.19 -20.68 30.06
CA ARG A 100 -1.65 -21.61 29.01
C ARG A 100 -1.99 -20.88 27.70
N MET A 101 -2.66 -19.72 27.76
CA MET A 101 -2.89 -18.90 26.57
C MET A 101 -1.58 -18.40 25.95
N ASN A 102 -0.60 -17.98 26.76
CA ASN A 102 0.72 -17.60 26.26
C ASN A 102 1.43 -18.79 25.58
N ALA A 103 1.37 -19.98 26.16
CA ALA A 103 1.92 -21.19 25.53
C ALA A 103 1.23 -21.55 24.21
N LYS A 104 -0.07 -21.23 24.03
CA LYS A 104 -0.73 -21.32 22.71
C LYS A 104 -0.11 -20.35 21.71
N ILE A 105 0.18 -19.11 22.11
CA ILE A 105 0.83 -18.10 21.24
C ILE A 105 2.24 -18.55 20.84
N GLU A 106 3.04 -19.05 21.79
CA GLU A 106 4.37 -19.59 21.49
C GLU A 106 4.30 -20.73 20.48
N LYS A 107 3.34 -21.65 20.65
CA LYS A 107 3.11 -22.73 19.69
C LYS A 107 2.72 -22.22 18.31
N LEU A 108 1.87 -21.19 18.21
CA LEU A 108 1.53 -20.56 16.93
C LEU A 108 2.74 -19.92 16.26
N ILE A 109 3.56 -19.18 17.01
CA ILE A 109 4.78 -18.56 16.47
C ILE A 109 5.76 -19.62 15.99
N GLN A 110 6.00 -20.68 16.77
CA GLN A 110 6.90 -21.77 16.40
C GLN A 110 6.43 -22.53 15.15
N GLN A 111 5.12 -22.72 14.99
CA GLN A 111 4.57 -23.50 13.89
C GLN A 111 4.50 -22.72 12.57
N TYR A 112 4.21 -21.42 12.61
CA TYR A 112 3.90 -20.63 11.41
C TYR A 112 4.94 -19.57 11.06
N LYS A 113 5.89 -19.21 11.94
CA LYS A 113 6.99 -18.33 11.54
C LYS A 113 7.90 -19.08 10.55
N PRO A 114 8.27 -18.50 9.38
CA PRO A 114 8.11 -17.10 8.99
C PRO A 114 7.03 -16.82 7.92
N GLU A 115 5.97 -17.62 7.80
CA GLU A 115 4.91 -17.46 6.77
C GLU A 115 4.29 -16.04 6.76
N PRO A 116 4.49 -15.21 5.72
CA PRO A 116 4.04 -13.82 5.72
C PRO A 116 2.52 -13.65 5.88
N GLU A 117 1.73 -14.56 5.32
CA GLU A 117 0.26 -14.50 5.36
C GLU A 117 -0.33 -14.94 6.71
N LYS A 118 0.45 -15.58 7.58
CA LYS A 118 -0.01 -15.97 8.93
C LYS A 118 0.30 -14.89 9.97
N LEU A 119 1.23 -13.98 9.66
CA LEU A 119 1.74 -12.97 10.56
C LEU A 119 0.62 -12.15 11.22
N LEU A 120 -0.33 -11.61 10.44
CA LEU A 120 -1.36 -10.72 10.98
C LEU A 120 -2.25 -11.43 12.02
N ALA A 121 -2.72 -12.64 11.70
CA ALA A 121 -3.58 -13.41 12.60
C ALA A 121 -2.84 -13.82 13.89
N VAL A 122 -1.59 -14.26 13.78
CA VAL A 122 -0.78 -14.64 14.94
C VAL A 122 -0.40 -13.43 15.79
N TYR A 123 -0.09 -12.29 15.16
CA TYR A 123 0.20 -11.03 15.86
C TYR A 123 -1.00 -10.54 16.66
N HIS A 124 -2.20 -10.53 16.08
CA HIS A 124 -3.42 -10.12 16.80
C HIS A 124 -3.73 -11.03 18.00
N ALA A 125 -3.57 -12.35 17.83
CA ALA A 125 -3.73 -13.30 18.93
C ALA A 125 -2.70 -13.05 20.04
N ALA A 126 -1.43 -12.86 19.67
CA ALA A 126 -0.35 -12.58 20.61
C ALA A 126 -0.58 -11.27 21.36
N TYR A 127 -0.85 -10.18 20.65
CA TYR A 127 -1.09 -8.86 21.24
C TYR A 127 -2.23 -8.90 22.27
N LYS A 128 -3.33 -9.57 21.95
CA LYS A 128 -4.46 -9.73 22.86
C LYS A 128 -4.07 -10.48 24.13
N VAL A 129 -3.40 -11.62 24.00
CA VAL A 129 -2.97 -12.45 25.14
C VAL A 129 -1.94 -11.72 25.98
N TRP A 130 -0.90 -11.16 25.36
CA TRP A 130 0.19 -10.49 26.06
C TRP A 130 -0.27 -9.24 26.79
N ARG A 131 -1.18 -8.45 26.23
CA ARG A 131 -1.76 -7.31 26.94
C ARG A 131 -2.51 -7.73 28.21
N ALA A 132 -3.27 -8.82 28.14
CA ALA A 132 -4.01 -9.34 29.29
C ALA A 132 -3.07 -10.00 30.32
N TYR A 133 -2.04 -10.69 29.85
CA TYR A 133 -1.04 -11.35 30.70
C TYR A 133 -0.15 -10.32 31.42
N ASP A 134 0.28 -9.27 30.73
CA ASP A 134 1.07 -8.17 31.32
C ASP A 134 0.29 -7.47 32.43
N PHE A 135 -0.99 -7.20 32.21
CA PHE A 135 -1.86 -6.59 33.21
C PHE A 135 -1.94 -7.40 34.52
N LEU A 136 -1.83 -8.74 34.45
CA LEU A 136 -1.93 -9.62 35.61
C LEU A 136 -0.58 -9.99 36.23
N THR A 137 0.50 -10.03 35.44
CA THR A 137 1.79 -10.58 35.86
C THR A 137 2.94 -9.59 35.78
N GLY A 138 2.87 -8.60 34.89
CA GLY A 138 3.99 -7.71 34.54
C GLY A 138 5.13 -8.40 33.78
N GLU A 139 4.91 -9.62 33.27
CA GLU A 139 5.96 -10.47 32.67
C GLU A 139 5.67 -10.86 31.21
N ALA A 140 4.88 -10.07 30.48
CA ALA A 140 4.54 -10.45 29.11
C ALA A 140 5.73 -10.33 28.14
N PRO A 141 5.84 -11.23 27.14
CA PRO A 141 6.77 -11.07 26.05
C PRO A 141 6.58 -9.72 25.34
N HIS A 142 7.69 -9.07 24.98
CA HIS A 142 7.63 -7.81 24.26
C HIS A 142 7.17 -8.04 22.81
N VAL A 143 6.29 -7.17 22.32
CA VAL A 143 5.75 -7.24 20.94
C VAL A 143 6.83 -7.20 19.87
N SER A 144 8.00 -6.64 20.17
CA SER A 144 9.18 -6.62 19.28
C SER A 144 9.70 -8.00 18.89
N SER A 145 9.28 -9.08 19.56
CA SER A 145 9.56 -10.46 19.13
C SER A 145 9.03 -10.78 17.71
N PHE A 146 8.04 -10.02 17.22
CA PHE A 146 7.54 -10.10 15.84
C PHE A 146 8.40 -9.34 14.82
N LEU A 147 9.41 -8.58 15.25
CA LEU A 147 10.17 -7.70 14.36
C LEU A 147 10.82 -8.47 13.20
N ASP A 148 11.48 -9.59 13.48
CA ASP A 148 12.16 -10.36 12.42
C ASP A 148 11.16 -10.99 11.44
N TRP A 149 10.00 -11.43 11.92
CA TRP A 149 8.96 -11.97 11.05
C TRP A 149 8.36 -10.85 10.19
N THR A 150 8.16 -9.67 10.76
CA THR A 150 7.67 -8.49 10.03
C THR A 150 8.68 -8.03 8.98
N LYS A 151 9.97 -7.99 9.32
CA LYS A 151 11.06 -7.69 8.35
C LYS A 151 11.07 -8.69 7.19
N TYR A 152 10.93 -9.98 7.50
CA TYR A 152 10.84 -11.02 6.48
C TYR A 152 9.61 -10.85 5.58
N ALA A 153 8.44 -10.59 6.17
CA ALA A 153 7.22 -10.32 5.42
C ALA A 153 7.35 -9.06 4.54
N ARG A 154 7.94 -7.97 5.05
CA ARG A 154 8.20 -6.75 4.27
C ARG A 154 9.06 -7.07 3.06
N LYS A 155 10.16 -7.81 3.27
CA LYS A 155 11.03 -8.26 2.17
C LYS A 155 10.29 -9.12 1.16
N TYR A 156 9.44 -10.04 1.61
CA TYR A 156 8.64 -10.89 0.74
C TYR A 156 7.74 -10.07 -0.21
N TYR A 157 7.04 -9.06 0.31
CA TYR A 157 6.21 -8.19 -0.54
C TYR A 157 7.02 -7.22 -1.40
N MET A 158 8.20 -6.79 -0.93
CA MET A 158 9.15 -6.06 -1.79
C MET A 158 9.63 -6.92 -2.97
N ASP A 159 9.99 -8.18 -2.72
CA ASP A 159 10.41 -9.11 -3.78
C ASP A 159 9.24 -9.36 -4.77
N LYS A 160 7.99 -9.46 -4.30
CA LYS A 160 6.81 -9.52 -5.18
C LYS A 160 6.64 -8.26 -6.03
N LEU A 161 6.81 -7.08 -5.44
CA LEU A 161 6.74 -5.83 -6.19
C LEU A 161 7.83 -5.78 -7.27
N THR A 162 9.09 -6.04 -6.91
CA THR A 162 10.22 -5.77 -7.79
C THR A 162 10.55 -6.88 -8.78
N LYS A 163 10.32 -8.15 -8.41
CA LYS A 163 10.67 -9.31 -9.26
C LYS A 163 9.48 -9.89 -9.99
N GLU A 164 8.29 -9.82 -9.39
CA GLU A 164 7.06 -10.36 -9.97
C GLU A 164 6.18 -9.24 -10.56
N HIS A 165 6.56 -7.97 -10.38
CA HIS A 165 5.77 -6.79 -10.79
C HIS A 165 4.33 -6.81 -10.23
N GLU A 166 4.16 -7.37 -9.04
CA GLU A 166 2.89 -7.42 -8.32
C GLU A 166 2.66 -6.09 -7.58
N TYR A 167 2.05 -5.13 -8.27
CA TYR A 167 1.86 -3.77 -7.80
C TYR A 167 1.01 -3.66 -6.53
N ARG A 168 0.12 -4.61 -6.26
CA ARG A 168 -0.63 -4.67 -4.99
C ARG A 168 0.29 -4.90 -3.78
N ALA A 169 1.50 -5.39 -4.00
CA ALA A 169 2.50 -5.61 -2.95
C ALA A 169 3.15 -4.30 -2.46
N PHE A 170 3.07 -3.20 -3.20
CA PHE A 170 3.57 -1.90 -2.77
C PHE A 170 2.91 -1.45 -1.46
N GLY A 171 1.58 -1.47 -1.41
CA GLY A 171 0.82 -1.13 -0.20
C GLY A 171 1.13 -2.07 0.97
N ALA A 172 1.31 -3.36 0.70
CA ALA A 172 1.69 -4.35 1.70
C ALA A 172 3.06 -4.04 2.32
N ALA A 173 4.06 -3.70 1.50
CA ALA A 173 5.40 -3.34 1.94
C ALA A 173 5.38 -2.09 2.83
N LEU A 174 4.61 -1.06 2.46
CA LEU A 174 4.43 0.15 3.28
C LEU A 174 3.80 -0.14 4.65
N VAL A 175 2.72 -0.93 4.69
CA VAL A 175 2.07 -1.31 5.96
C VAL A 175 3.05 -2.06 6.86
N LEU A 176 3.78 -3.03 6.31
CA LEU A 176 4.76 -3.80 7.06
C LEU A 176 5.97 -2.97 7.50
N ASP A 177 6.35 -1.94 6.75
CA ASP A 177 7.37 -0.98 7.19
C ASP A 177 6.96 -0.23 8.45
N ARG A 178 5.70 0.22 8.52
CA ARG A 178 5.16 0.87 9.72
C ARG A 178 5.13 -0.10 10.91
N TYR A 179 4.77 -1.36 10.68
CA TYR A 179 4.87 -2.38 11.72
C TYR A 179 6.32 -2.57 12.17
N CYS A 180 7.28 -2.63 11.25
CA CYS A 180 8.70 -2.68 11.61
C CYS A 180 9.11 -1.50 12.49
N ARG A 181 8.74 -0.26 12.14
CA ARG A 181 9.00 0.94 12.96
C ARG A 181 8.36 0.84 14.34
N ALA A 182 7.08 0.49 14.41
CA ALA A 182 6.34 0.36 15.68
C ALA A 182 6.93 -0.72 16.61
N LEU A 183 7.55 -1.75 16.04
CA LEU A 183 8.22 -2.82 16.76
C LEU A 183 9.69 -2.51 17.12
N GLY A 184 10.16 -1.27 16.88
CA GLY A 184 11.51 -0.81 17.20
C GLY A 184 12.56 -1.08 16.10
N GLY A 185 12.12 -1.40 14.89
CA GLY A 185 12.98 -1.59 13.72
C GLY A 185 13.25 -0.32 12.92
N SER A 186 14.16 -0.43 11.95
CA SER A 186 14.44 0.61 10.96
C SER A 186 13.38 0.64 9.86
N SER A 187 13.11 1.84 9.35
CA SER A 187 12.28 2.07 8.17
C SER A 187 13.07 1.79 6.89
N SER A 188 12.38 1.20 5.91
CA SER A 188 12.76 1.04 4.50
C SER A 188 11.86 1.89 3.60
N PHE A 189 11.24 2.96 4.13
CA PHE A 189 10.26 3.77 3.39
C PHE A 189 10.78 4.26 2.03
N TYR A 190 11.97 4.85 1.97
CA TYR A 190 12.56 5.31 0.72
C TYR A 190 12.92 4.17 -0.24
N GLU A 191 13.35 3.01 0.28
CA GLU A 191 13.58 1.80 -0.53
C GLU A 191 12.26 1.33 -1.18
N ILE A 192 11.16 1.37 -0.44
CA ILE A 192 9.82 1.02 -0.93
C ILE A 192 9.32 2.02 -1.97
N LEU A 193 9.50 3.32 -1.74
CA LEU A 193 9.15 4.36 -2.73
C LEU A 193 9.98 4.22 -4.01
N ASN A 194 11.30 4.05 -3.88
CA ASN A 194 12.20 3.93 -5.02
C ASN A 194 11.92 2.68 -5.86
N ALA A 195 11.27 1.66 -5.29
CA ALA A 195 10.82 0.51 -6.06
C ALA A 195 9.75 0.87 -7.10
N LEU A 196 8.94 1.93 -6.90
CA LEU A 196 8.05 2.48 -7.92
C LEU A 196 8.81 3.39 -8.90
N LYS A 197 9.72 2.77 -9.66
CA LYS A 197 10.47 3.41 -10.74
C LYS A 197 9.98 2.86 -12.08
N PHE A 198 9.66 3.74 -13.00
CA PHE A 198 9.16 3.38 -14.31
C PHE A 198 9.93 4.09 -15.42
N LYS A 199 9.97 3.46 -16.58
CA LYS A 199 10.34 4.07 -17.84
C LYS A 199 9.06 4.26 -18.66
N LEU A 200 8.78 5.48 -19.08
CA LEU A 200 7.69 5.78 -20.00
C LEU A 200 8.31 6.09 -21.36
N THR A 201 8.01 5.25 -22.36
CA THR A 201 8.36 5.50 -23.76
C THR A 201 7.13 6.04 -24.46
N VAL A 202 7.30 7.09 -25.27
CA VAL A 202 6.24 7.77 -26.01
C VAL A 202 6.66 7.86 -27.48
N GLU A 203 5.72 7.58 -28.36
CA GLU A 203 5.84 7.77 -29.81
C GLU A 203 4.54 8.36 -30.33
N THR A 204 4.64 9.54 -30.92
CA THR A 204 3.52 10.26 -31.54
C THR A 204 3.80 10.40 -33.03
N VAL A 205 2.82 10.12 -33.88
CA VAL A 205 2.88 10.34 -35.32
C VAL A 205 1.76 11.30 -35.70
N LEU A 206 2.12 12.48 -36.18
CA LEU A 206 1.21 13.44 -36.78
C LEU A 206 1.30 13.30 -38.31
N ASP A 207 0.15 13.02 -38.93
CA ASP A 207 -0.01 12.89 -40.37
C ASP A 207 -1.04 13.92 -40.84
N ILE A 208 -0.56 14.97 -41.50
CA ILE A 208 -1.36 16.06 -42.07
C ILE A 208 -0.87 16.33 -43.51
N PRO A 209 -1.66 17.00 -44.37
CA PRO A 209 -1.22 17.29 -45.73
C PRO A 209 0.14 18.00 -45.78
N GLY A 210 1.12 17.38 -46.44
CA GLY A 210 2.49 17.90 -46.57
C GLY A 210 3.42 17.63 -45.39
N TYR A 211 2.92 17.13 -44.26
CA TYR A 211 3.75 16.83 -43.09
C TYR A 211 3.45 15.45 -42.52
N LEU A 212 4.50 14.64 -42.41
CA LEU A 212 4.52 13.44 -41.60
C LEU A 212 5.61 13.63 -40.54
N ILE A 213 5.20 13.86 -39.29
CA ILE A 213 6.11 14.15 -38.18
C ILE A 213 5.97 13.05 -37.14
N THR A 214 7.07 12.38 -36.84
CA THR A 214 7.18 11.46 -35.72
C THR A 214 7.88 12.15 -34.57
N VAL A 215 7.29 12.14 -33.38
CA VAL A 215 7.95 12.56 -32.14
C VAL A 215 8.14 11.34 -31.26
N LYS A 216 9.35 11.09 -30.81
CA LYS A 216 9.67 9.90 -30.01
C LYS A 216 10.63 10.22 -28.88
N GLY A 217 10.46 9.53 -27.77
CA GLY A 217 11.41 9.61 -26.68
C GLY A 217 10.98 8.84 -25.45
N GLU A 218 11.65 9.13 -24.35
CA GLU A 218 11.42 8.44 -23.09
C GLU A 218 11.71 9.31 -21.87
N GLY A 219 11.08 8.96 -20.75
CA GLY A 219 11.31 9.55 -19.45
C GLY A 219 11.42 8.50 -18.36
N THR A 220 12.23 8.80 -17.34
CA THR A 220 12.25 8.02 -16.10
C THR A 220 11.34 8.68 -15.09
N LEU A 221 10.34 7.93 -14.63
CA LEU A 221 9.39 8.34 -13.63
C LEU A 221 9.73 7.66 -12.30
N LYS A 222 9.61 8.40 -11.19
CA LYS A 222 9.81 7.87 -9.84
C LYS A 222 8.70 8.34 -8.93
N ALA A 223 8.34 7.51 -7.95
CA ALA A 223 7.49 7.96 -6.87
C ALA A 223 8.16 9.12 -6.12
N ILE A 224 7.41 10.19 -5.86
CA ILE A 224 7.86 11.32 -5.07
C ILE A 224 7.26 11.27 -3.67
N ASP A 225 8.04 11.70 -2.69
CA ASP A 225 7.53 12.04 -1.36
C ASP A 225 7.20 13.53 -1.34
N THR A 226 5.92 13.87 -1.21
CA THR A 226 5.47 15.27 -1.20
C THR A 226 5.63 15.95 0.16
N ASN A 227 6.15 15.24 1.18
CA ASN A 227 6.18 15.72 2.56
C ASN A 227 7.54 15.54 3.23
N GLU A 228 8.51 16.43 2.99
CA GLU A 228 9.68 16.55 3.89
C GLU A 228 9.28 16.98 5.33
N GLN A 229 8.03 17.43 5.54
CA GLN A 229 7.57 17.99 6.83
C GLN A 229 6.41 17.25 7.49
N ASN A 230 5.85 16.18 6.90
CA ASN A 230 4.78 15.39 7.53
C ASN A 230 4.91 13.91 7.18
N GLU A 231 5.49 13.17 8.13
CA GLU A 231 5.86 11.74 8.15
C GLU A 231 4.76 10.70 7.83
N ILE A 232 3.71 11.02 7.08
CA ILE A 232 2.58 10.09 6.97
C ILE A 232 1.94 10.17 5.58
N ILE A 233 2.49 9.39 4.63
CA ILE A 233 1.63 8.66 3.68
C ILE A 233 0.75 7.79 4.59
N TYR A 234 -0.55 8.03 4.66
CA TYR A 234 -1.43 7.46 5.71
C TYR A 234 -1.97 6.08 5.34
N ASN A 235 -1.98 5.71 4.06
CA ASN A 235 -2.51 4.43 3.61
C ASN A 235 -1.71 3.85 2.44
N SER A 236 -1.84 2.55 2.26
CA SER A 236 -1.38 1.78 1.10
C SER A 236 -1.98 2.22 -0.24
N TYR A 237 -2.97 3.12 -0.22
CA TYR A 237 -3.78 3.62 -1.35
C TYR A 237 -3.89 5.14 -1.35
N ASP A 238 -2.88 5.81 -0.80
CA ASP A 238 -2.90 7.26 -0.72
C ASP A 238 -2.91 7.87 -2.13
N GLU A 239 -3.96 8.64 -2.46
CA GLU A 239 -4.07 9.45 -3.69
C GLU A 239 -2.87 10.41 -3.90
N ARG A 240 -2.02 10.53 -2.87
CA ARG A 240 -0.78 11.30 -2.84
C ARG A 240 0.46 10.60 -3.40
N VAL A 241 0.40 9.31 -3.79
CA VAL A 241 1.53 8.67 -4.48
C VAL A 241 1.54 9.13 -5.94
N PHE A 242 2.33 10.15 -6.22
CA PHE A 242 2.61 10.59 -7.58
C PHE A 242 3.88 9.91 -8.06
N VAL A 243 3.81 9.32 -9.25
CA VAL A 243 4.99 8.86 -9.97
C VAL A 243 5.23 9.86 -11.08
N GLN A 244 6.34 10.59 -11.05
CA GLN A 244 6.58 11.68 -12.01
C GLN A 244 8.04 11.75 -12.43
N GLY A 245 8.28 12.48 -13.51
CA GLY A 245 9.62 12.65 -14.07
C GLY A 245 9.61 13.57 -15.27
N ILE A 246 10.81 13.84 -15.78
CA ILE A 246 11.03 14.59 -17.01
C ILE A 246 11.64 13.61 -18.01
N GLY A 247 11.01 13.50 -19.17
CA GLY A 247 11.55 12.80 -20.33
C GLY A 247 12.12 13.78 -21.35
N THR A 248 12.77 13.22 -22.37
CA THR A 248 13.20 13.95 -23.55
C THR A 248 12.51 13.34 -24.75
N LEU A 249 11.82 14.15 -25.53
CA LEU A 249 11.23 13.77 -26.81
C LEU A 249 12.00 14.47 -27.94
N GLY A 250 12.09 13.81 -29.09
CA GLY A 250 12.75 14.38 -30.27
C GLY A 250 11.93 14.20 -31.54
N TYR A 251 12.11 15.13 -32.47
CA TYR A 251 11.43 15.15 -33.74
C TYR A 251 12.15 14.31 -34.78
N ARG A 252 11.36 13.67 -35.64
CA ARG A 252 11.80 13.11 -36.91
C ARG A 252 10.76 13.49 -37.96
N TYR A 253 11.19 14.25 -38.95
CA TYR A 253 10.37 14.51 -40.13
C TYR A 253 10.50 13.34 -41.10
N ASP A 254 9.38 12.74 -41.46
CA ASP A 254 9.24 11.60 -42.37
C ASP A 254 8.41 11.97 -43.62
N GLY A 255 8.22 13.27 -43.89
CA GLY A 255 7.41 13.77 -45.02
C GLY A 255 8.19 13.91 -46.33
N GLU A 256 7.61 14.64 -47.29
CA GLU A 256 8.13 14.71 -48.67
C GLU A 256 9.33 15.67 -48.82
N ASP A 257 9.47 16.68 -47.96
CA ASP A 257 10.54 17.68 -48.02
C ASP A 257 11.81 17.19 -47.28
N GLU A 258 12.73 16.54 -48.01
CA GLU A 258 13.99 16.00 -47.44
C GLU A 258 14.89 17.06 -46.78
N ASP A 259 14.72 18.34 -47.15
CA ASP A 259 15.49 19.48 -46.65
C ASP A 259 14.85 20.17 -45.41
N LEU A 260 13.71 19.66 -44.93
CA LEU A 260 13.05 20.19 -43.73
C LEU A 260 13.67 19.62 -42.45
N THR A 261 14.07 20.52 -41.55
CA THR A 261 14.48 20.19 -40.18
C THR A 261 13.58 20.89 -39.17
N ILE A 262 13.33 20.24 -38.03
CA ILE A 262 12.49 20.79 -36.95
C ILE A 262 13.40 21.06 -35.75
N LEU A 263 13.36 22.29 -35.24
CA LEU A 263 14.14 22.72 -34.08
C LEU A 263 13.23 23.10 -32.90
N PRO A 264 13.66 22.90 -31.65
CA PRO A 264 14.85 22.13 -31.27
C PRO A 264 14.68 20.65 -31.63
N GLU A 265 15.79 19.94 -31.93
CA GLU A 265 15.75 18.52 -32.31
C GLU A 265 15.15 17.66 -31.19
N GLU A 266 15.42 18.04 -29.94
CA GLU A 266 14.93 17.41 -28.72
C GLU A 266 14.45 18.46 -27.72
N PHE A 267 13.45 18.11 -26.92
CA PHE A 267 12.86 18.98 -25.90
C PHE A 267 12.44 18.18 -24.65
N PRO A 268 12.50 18.80 -23.46
CA PRO A 268 12.06 18.15 -22.23
C PRO A 268 10.54 18.10 -22.14
N VAL A 269 10.00 17.02 -21.58
CA VAL A 269 8.56 16.85 -21.36
C VAL A 269 8.32 16.32 -19.95
N LYS A 270 7.46 17.01 -19.19
CA LYS A 270 6.99 16.51 -17.90
C LYS A 270 5.99 15.38 -18.11
N MET A 271 6.15 14.33 -17.31
CA MET A 271 5.32 13.14 -17.38
C MET A 271 4.92 12.71 -15.97
N GLN A 272 3.71 12.19 -15.81
CA GLN A 272 3.20 11.70 -14.53
C GLN A 272 2.33 10.45 -14.69
N VAL A 273 2.25 9.67 -13.62
CA VAL A 273 1.26 8.62 -13.41
C VAL A 273 0.47 8.97 -12.15
N LYS A 274 -0.85 8.98 -12.28
CA LYS A 274 -1.81 9.23 -11.21
C LYS A 274 -2.77 8.06 -11.03
N ASN A 275 -3.57 8.14 -9.98
CA ASN A 275 -4.60 7.15 -9.63
C ASN A 275 -4.01 5.74 -9.48
N TRP A 276 -2.79 5.65 -8.94
CA TRP A 276 -2.11 4.39 -8.70
C TRP A 276 -2.74 3.64 -7.51
N ASN A 277 -3.81 2.89 -7.79
CA ASN A 277 -4.52 2.09 -6.80
C ASN A 277 -4.83 0.69 -7.36
N PRO A 278 -3.84 -0.23 -7.36
CA PRO A 278 -3.99 -1.57 -7.95
C PRO A 278 -4.97 -2.50 -7.20
N CYS A 279 -5.53 -2.05 -6.07
CA CYS A 279 -6.48 -2.81 -5.25
C CYS A 279 -7.93 -2.44 -5.53
N GLU A 280 -8.20 -1.20 -5.91
CA GLU A 280 -9.56 -0.72 -6.22
C GLU A 280 -9.77 -0.52 -7.72
N SER A 281 -8.70 -0.25 -8.47
CA SER A 281 -8.74 -0.06 -9.92
C SER A 281 -7.73 -0.95 -10.65
N ASN A 282 -8.08 -1.31 -11.88
CA ASN A 282 -7.16 -1.88 -12.87
C ASN A 282 -6.78 -0.85 -13.94
N THR A 283 -7.08 0.43 -13.72
CA THR A 283 -6.69 1.54 -14.58
C THR A 283 -5.80 2.51 -13.82
N ILE A 284 -4.94 3.18 -14.56
CA ILE A 284 -4.10 4.30 -14.12
C ILE A 284 -4.23 5.43 -15.14
N ASN A 285 -3.82 6.62 -14.73
CA ASN A 285 -3.81 7.80 -15.60
C ASN A 285 -2.36 8.15 -15.92
N ILE A 286 -2.01 8.21 -17.20
CA ILE A 286 -0.70 8.62 -17.71
C ILE A 286 -0.86 10.02 -18.29
N LEU A 287 -0.21 10.98 -17.66
CA LEU A 287 -0.26 12.39 -18.04
C LEU A 287 1.03 12.77 -18.74
N ILE A 288 0.92 13.37 -19.92
CA ILE A 288 2.05 13.85 -20.72
C ILE A 288 1.81 15.34 -20.98
N GLU A 289 2.78 16.19 -20.64
CA GLU A 289 2.66 17.65 -20.79
C GLU A 289 2.44 18.04 -22.24
N SER A 290 3.20 17.44 -23.15
CA SER A 290 3.32 17.92 -24.52
C SER A 290 3.84 16.83 -25.47
N PHE A 291 3.49 16.91 -26.76
CA PHE A 291 4.02 16.04 -27.81
C PHE A 291 4.91 16.79 -28.82
N GLY A 292 5.05 18.11 -28.68
CA GLY A 292 5.95 19.00 -29.39
C GLY A 292 6.57 20.03 -28.43
N SER A 293 7.46 20.87 -28.92
CA SER A 293 8.04 22.00 -28.23
C SER A 293 7.20 23.24 -28.50
N ASP A 294 7.01 24.10 -27.50
CA ASP A 294 6.39 25.42 -27.71
C ASP A 294 7.29 26.34 -28.57
N ASP A 295 8.59 26.03 -28.67
CA ASP A 295 9.58 26.73 -29.49
C ASP A 295 9.82 26.04 -30.85
N GLU A 296 8.92 25.12 -31.27
CA GLU A 296 9.02 24.39 -32.53
C GLU A 296 9.19 25.35 -33.72
N THR A 297 10.26 25.13 -34.48
CA THR A 297 10.67 25.94 -35.62
C THR A 297 10.99 25.04 -36.80
N HIS A 298 10.28 25.25 -37.90
CA HIS A 298 10.46 24.54 -39.16
C HIS A 298 11.49 25.27 -40.00
N VAL A 299 12.61 24.62 -40.31
CA VAL A 299 13.73 25.19 -41.04
C VAL A 299 13.91 24.48 -42.38
N TYR A 300 13.73 25.24 -43.46
CA TYR A 300 13.88 24.78 -44.85
C TYR A 300 15.21 25.25 -45.42
N ASP A 301 15.95 24.36 -46.09
CA ASP A 301 17.11 24.74 -46.90
C ASP A 301 16.70 24.92 -48.36
N LEU A 302 16.55 26.17 -48.80
CA LEU A 302 16.17 26.52 -50.17
C LEU A 302 17.41 26.87 -50.98
N GLY A 303 18.22 25.86 -51.31
CA GLY A 303 19.40 26.03 -52.15
C GLY A 303 20.53 26.83 -51.50
N GLY A 304 20.74 26.64 -50.20
CA GLY A 304 21.79 27.27 -49.39
C GLY A 304 21.31 28.46 -48.55
N GLU A 305 20.07 28.91 -48.75
CA GLU A 305 19.40 29.89 -47.88
C GLU A 305 18.46 29.17 -46.92
N LYS A 306 18.68 29.35 -45.61
CA LYS A 306 17.81 28.79 -44.58
C LYS A 306 16.67 29.75 -44.28
N VAL A 307 15.44 29.26 -44.43
CA VAL A 307 14.22 29.97 -44.04
C VAL A 307 13.60 29.25 -42.85
N SER A 308 13.21 29.99 -41.82
CA SER A 308 12.69 29.44 -40.57
C SER A 308 11.30 30.00 -40.26
N TYR A 309 10.40 29.14 -39.83
CA TYR A 309 9.04 29.48 -39.41
C TYR A 309 8.78 28.88 -38.02
N ASN A 310 8.46 29.73 -37.05
CA ASN A 310 8.07 29.27 -35.71
C ASN A 310 6.60 28.88 -35.77
N ASP A 311 6.33 27.59 -35.61
CA ASP A 311 4.98 27.02 -35.70
C ASP A 311 4.93 25.71 -34.91
N PRO A 312 4.33 25.67 -33.71
CA PRO A 312 4.20 24.48 -32.86
C PRO A 312 3.09 23.55 -33.34
N ILE A 313 3.19 23.14 -34.61
CA ILE A 313 2.18 22.35 -35.32
C ILE A 313 1.85 21.08 -34.52
N VAL A 314 2.86 20.35 -34.00
CA VAL A 314 2.59 19.09 -33.30
C VAL A 314 1.76 19.31 -32.03
N ASN A 315 2.06 20.36 -31.28
CA ASN A 315 1.30 20.69 -30.07
C ASN A 315 -0.09 21.23 -30.37
N ASP A 316 -0.23 22.14 -31.31
CA ASP A 316 -1.51 22.73 -31.68
C ASP A 316 -2.50 21.65 -32.14
N PHE A 317 -2.04 20.70 -32.96
CA PHE A 317 -2.86 19.56 -33.35
C PHE A 317 -3.14 18.63 -32.17
N ALA A 318 -2.15 18.31 -31.33
CA ALA A 318 -2.36 17.46 -30.16
C ALA A 318 -3.42 18.05 -29.21
N GLU A 319 -3.36 19.36 -28.91
CA GLU A 319 -4.36 20.01 -28.07
C GLU A 319 -5.76 19.93 -28.68
N GLY A 320 -5.90 20.14 -29.99
CA GLY A 320 -7.17 20.01 -30.68
C GLY A 320 -7.70 18.57 -30.71
N PHE A 321 -6.82 17.58 -30.91
CA PHE A 321 -7.19 16.17 -30.92
C PHE A 321 -7.57 15.63 -29.55
N PHE A 322 -6.96 16.16 -28.49
CA PHE A 322 -7.09 15.67 -27.12
C PHE A 322 -7.72 16.68 -26.15
N GLU A 323 -8.49 17.64 -26.67
CA GLU A 323 -9.10 18.74 -25.89
C GLU A 323 -9.86 18.25 -24.64
N LYS A 324 -10.52 17.08 -24.72
CA LYS A 324 -11.30 16.50 -23.62
C LYS A 324 -10.47 15.81 -22.55
N GLU A 325 -9.24 15.43 -22.91
CA GLU A 325 -8.28 14.74 -22.05
C GLU A 325 -7.31 15.72 -21.37
N ILE A 326 -7.36 16.99 -21.76
CA ILE A 326 -6.56 18.03 -21.13
C ILE A 326 -7.04 18.28 -19.69
N THR A 327 -6.11 18.23 -18.75
CA THR A 327 -6.34 18.51 -17.33
C THR A 327 -5.20 19.33 -16.75
N ASP A 328 -5.49 20.07 -15.68
CA ASP A 328 -4.47 20.67 -14.84
C ASP A 328 -3.90 19.61 -13.89
N ALA A 329 -2.57 19.57 -13.78
CA ALA A 329 -1.83 18.71 -12.88
C ALA A 329 -0.82 19.51 -12.07
N ILE A 330 -0.54 19.05 -10.85
CA ILE A 330 0.53 19.60 -10.03
C ILE A 330 1.78 18.76 -10.29
N PHE A 331 2.83 19.40 -10.78
CA PHE A 331 4.16 18.82 -10.94
C PHE A 331 5.10 19.33 -9.85
N PHE A 332 5.80 18.41 -9.19
CA PHE A 332 6.70 18.76 -8.11
C PHE A 332 8.12 18.96 -8.65
N GLY A 333 8.66 20.16 -8.48
CA GLY A 333 10.05 20.45 -8.83
C GLY A 333 11.03 19.73 -7.92
N GLN A 334 12.27 19.52 -8.39
CA GLN A 334 13.34 18.94 -7.55
C GLN A 334 13.73 19.84 -6.37
N ASP A 335 13.37 21.13 -6.44
CA ASP A 335 13.55 22.14 -5.39
C ASP A 335 12.37 22.19 -4.39
N GLY A 336 11.41 21.28 -4.51
CA GLY A 336 10.20 21.25 -3.68
C GLY A 336 9.13 22.26 -4.10
N SER A 337 9.30 22.93 -5.25
CA SER A 337 8.27 23.80 -5.82
C SER A 337 7.08 23.02 -6.36
N TYR A 338 5.91 23.67 -6.38
CA TYR A 338 4.68 23.13 -6.95
C TYR A 338 4.38 23.91 -8.22
N ILE A 339 4.38 23.22 -9.35
CA ILE A 339 4.21 23.81 -10.67
C ILE A 339 2.88 23.32 -11.23
N PRO A 340 1.86 24.18 -11.43
CA PRO A 340 0.68 23.81 -12.19
C PRO A 340 1.09 23.63 -13.66
N VAL A 341 0.75 22.48 -14.24
CA VAL A 341 1.08 22.10 -15.61
C VAL A 341 -0.19 21.56 -16.26
N ARG A 342 -0.51 22.09 -17.45
CA ARG A 342 -1.57 21.55 -18.30
C ARG A 342 -1.01 20.30 -19.00
N MET A 343 -1.68 19.17 -18.85
CA MET A 343 -1.22 17.88 -19.39
C MET A 343 -2.36 17.15 -20.07
N ILE A 344 -2.03 16.27 -21.01
CA ILE A 344 -2.99 15.38 -21.66
C ILE A 344 -3.05 14.08 -20.84
N ASP A 345 -4.23 13.73 -20.34
CA ASP A 345 -4.49 12.59 -19.46
C ASP A 345 -5.04 11.39 -20.23
N PHE A 346 -4.25 10.31 -20.24
CA PHE A 346 -4.62 9.04 -20.85
C PHE A 346 -4.92 8.00 -19.78
N GLU A 347 -6.17 7.53 -19.74
CA GLU A 347 -6.51 6.31 -19.01
C GLU A 347 -5.88 5.09 -19.70
N ALA A 348 -5.20 4.25 -18.92
CA ALA A 348 -4.56 3.03 -19.40
C ALA A 348 -4.79 1.88 -18.43
N TYR A 349 -4.87 0.65 -18.96
CA TYR A 349 -5.02 -0.53 -18.12
C TYR A 349 -3.70 -0.93 -17.44
N LEU A 350 -3.74 -1.04 -16.11
CA LEU A 350 -2.64 -1.53 -15.28
C LEU A 350 -2.55 -3.06 -15.34
N ARG A 351 -1.42 -3.55 -15.86
CA ARG A 351 -1.10 -4.96 -16.03
C ARG A 351 -0.32 -5.48 -14.82
N ASN A 352 -1.04 -5.69 -13.73
CA ASN A 352 -0.46 -6.25 -12.52
C ASN A 352 0.18 -7.63 -12.76
N GLY A 353 1.42 -7.81 -12.29
CA GLY A 353 2.21 -9.03 -12.51
C GLY A 353 3.06 -9.03 -13.79
N GLN A 354 3.19 -7.89 -14.48
CA GLN A 354 3.98 -7.75 -15.71
C GLN A 354 4.97 -6.60 -15.62
N ALA A 355 6.14 -6.72 -16.25
CA ALA A 355 7.11 -5.63 -16.32
C ALA A 355 6.53 -4.43 -17.10
N THR A 356 5.85 -4.68 -18.22
CA THR A 356 5.07 -3.66 -18.92
C THR A 356 3.79 -3.36 -18.13
N ALA A 357 3.85 -2.30 -17.31
CA ALA A 357 2.77 -1.87 -16.43
C ALA A 357 1.53 -1.40 -17.19
N ALA A 358 1.73 -0.68 -18.29
CA ALA A 358 0.66 -0.22 -19.17
C ALA A 358 1.21 0.00 -20.58
N VAL A 359 0.36 -0.19 -21.60
CA VAL A 359 0.71 0.13 -22.98
C VAL A 359 -0.58 0.35 -23.76
N GLU A 360 -0.65 1.48 -24.47
CA GLU A 360 -1.81 1.86 -25.27
C GLU A 360 -1.37 2.46 -26.59
N THR A 361 -2.27 2.40 -27.56
CA THR A 361 -2.15 3.10 -28.84
C THR A 361 -3.48 3.77 -29.13
N ILE A 362 -3.44 5.09 -29.29
CA ILE A 362 -4.60 5.93 -29.53
C ILE A 362 -4.44 6.52 -30.92
N ASP A 363 -5.43 6.30 -31.78
CA ASP A 363 -5.44 6.78 -33.16
C ASP A 363 -6.68 7.63 -33.38
N ARG A 364 -6.48 8.93 -33.64
CA ARG A 364 -7.56 9.90 -33.88
C ARG A 364 -7.42 10.50 -35.27
N LYS A 365 -8.55 10.62 -35.95
CA LYS A 365 -8.68 11.29 -37.24
C LYS A 365 -9.68 12.41 -37.12
N GLN A 366 -9.36 13.58 -37.65
CA GLN A 366 -10.27 14.71 -37.63
C GLN A 366 -11.34 14.50 -38.72
N PRO A 367 -12.64 14.58 -38.39
CA PRO A 367 -13.70 14.35 -39.37
C PRO A 367 -13.63 15.35 -40.53
N GLY A 368 -13.63 14.83 -41.77
CA GLY A 368 -13.67 15.66 -42.98
C GLY A 368 -12.32 16.27 -43.40
N THR A 369 -11.21 15.94 -42.72
CA THR A 369 -9.85 16.32 -43.13
C THR A 369 -8.96 15.09 -43.26
N PHE A 370 -7.73 15.27 -43.75
CA PHE A 370 -6.70 14.22 -43.75
C PHE A 370 -5.91 14.16 -42.43
N ALA A 371 -6.17 15.07 -41.50
CA ALA A 371 -5.39 15.17 -40.26
C ALA A 371 -5.64 13.96 -39.37
N ARG A 372 -4.54 13.34 -38.92
CA ARG A 372 -4.52 12.19 -38.03
C ARG A 372 -3.39 12.35 -37.03
N ILE A 373 -3.65 11.97 -35.78
CA ILE A 373 -2.61 11.78 -34.77
C ILE A 373 -2.70 10.37 -34.21
N LEU A 374 -1.55 9.71 -34.12
CA LEU A 374 -1.38 8.45 -33.42
C LEU A 374 -0.46 8.69 -32.24
N VAL A 375 -0.88 8.30 -31.04
CA VAL A 375 -0.06 8.33 -29.83
C VAL A 375 0.07 6.90 -29.33
N HIS A 376 1.30 6.45 -29.16
CA HIS A 376 1.64 5.19 -28.52
C HIS A 376 2.48 5.48 -27.28
N PHE A 377 2.13 4.86 -26.17
CA PHE A 377 2.96 4.91 -24.98
C PHE A 377 3.09 3.54 -24.33
N GLN A 378 4.24 3.30 -23.70
CA GLN A 378 4.54 2.10 -22.92
C GLN A 378 5.16 2.50 -21.60
N LEU A 379 4.52 2.12 -20.50
CA LEU A 379 5.02 2.27 -19.14
C LEU A 379 5.62 0.94 -18.68
N GLU A 380 6.92 0.92 -18.41
CA GLU A 380 7.67 -0.27 -17.98
C GLU A 380 8.17 -0.09 -16.54
N HIS A 381 7.91 -1.06 -15.68
CA HIS A 381 8.36 -1.10 -14.30
C HIS A 381 9.82 -1.56 -14.24
N THR A 382 10.71 -0.66 -13.83
CA THR A 382 12.17 -0.85 -13.81
C THR A 382 12.73 -0.60 -12.40
N PRO A 383 12.40 -1.46 -11.42
CA PRO A 383 12.90 -1.34 -10.06
C PRO A 383 14.42 -1.54 -10.01
N GLU A 384 15.11 -0.81 -9.13
CA GLU A 384 16.57 -0.90 -8.90
C GLU A 384 16.94 -1.83 -7.74
#